data_AF-A0A8J8GVD8-F1
#
_entry.id   AF-A0A8J8GVD8-F1
#
_cell.length_a   1.000
_cell.length_b   1.000
_cell.length_c   1.000
_cell.angle_alpha   90.00
_cell.angle_beta   90.00
_cell.angle_gamma   90.00
#
_symmetry.space_group_name_H-M   'P 1'
#
loop_
_entity.id
_entity.type
_entity.pdbx_description
1 polymer ?
#
loop_
_entity_poly.entity_id
_entity_poly.type
_entity_poly.pdbx_seq_one_letter_code
_entity_poly.pdbx_strand_id
1 'polypeptide(L)' 'ITGVQSGLCLDAAGTATANGTKIQLWACTGGGNQQWSTRS' A
#
# COMPACT_ATOMS: atom_id res chain seq x y z
N ILE A 1 4.42 -4.94 0.89
CA ILE A 1 3.47 -6.08 0.78
C ILE A 1 2.92 -6.07 -0.65
N THR A 2 2.98 -7.20 -1.37
CA THR A 2 2.52 -7.32 -2.77
C THR A 2 1.38 -8.32 -2.91
N GLY A 3 0.42 -8.02 -3.79
CA GLY A 3 -0.65 -8.93 -4.16
C GLY A 3 -0.15 -10.04 -5.09
N VAL A 4 -0.38 -11.31 -4.74
CA VAL A 4 0.15 -12.46 -5.48
C VAL A 4 -0.37 -12.53 -6.92
N GLN A 5 -1.65 -12.19 -7.16
CA GLN A 5 -2.24 -12.27 -8.49
C GLN A 5 -1.80 -11.11 -9.39
N SER A 6 -1.77 -9.88 -8.87
CA SER A 6 -1.55 -8.68 -9.68
C SER A 6 -0.09 -8.23 -9.73
N GLY A 7 0.74 -8.64 -8.77
CA GLY A 7 2.09 -8.11 -8.57
C GLY A 7 2.12 -6.66 -8.07
N LEU A 8 0.96 -6.05 -7.78
CA LEU A 8 0.85 -4.67 -7.32
C LEU A 8 1.09 -4.57 -5.80
N CYS A 9 1.47 -3.38 -5.35
CA CYS A 9 1.77 -3.10 -3.95
C CYS A 9 0.52 -2.62 -3.19
N LEU A 10 0.44 -2.99 -1.90
CA LEU A 10 -0.53 -2.43 -0.95
C LEU A 10 -0.20 -0.94 -0.73
N ASP A 11 -1.12 -0.05 -1.05
CA ASP A 11 -0.89 1.39 -1.16
C ASP A 11 -1.96 2.20 -0.42
N ALA A 12 -1.53 3.17 0.41
CA ALA A 12 -2.44 4.18 0.97
C ALA A 12 -2.70 5.25 -0.10
N ALA A 13 -3.96 5.36 -0.51
CA ALA A 13 -4.36 6.10 -1.70
C ALA A 13 -4.00 7.59 -1.61
N GLY A 14 -3.41 8.11 -2.70
CA GLY A 14 -3.04 9.52 -2.78
C GLY A 14 -1.96 9.93 -1.78
N THR A 15 -1.15 8.99 -1.28
CA THR A 15 -0.14 9.23 -0.24
C THR A 15 -0.71 9.76 1.09
N ALA A 16 -2.02 9.63 1.30
CA ALA A 16 -2.69 10.16 2.48
C ALA A 16 -2.34 9.38 3.75
N THR A 17 -2.31 10.09 4.87
CA THR A 17 -1.90 9.57 6.19
C THR A 17 -3.01 9.61 7.24
N ALA A 18 -4.17 10.18 6.90
CA ALA A 18 -5.28 10.31 7.82
C ALA A 18 -5.96 8.95 8.08
N ASN A 19 -6.53 8.78 9.28
CA ASN A 19 -7.36 7.62 9.59
C ASN A 19 -8.55 7.53 8.63
N GLY A 20 -8.84 6.33 8.14
CA GLY A 20 -9.86 6.10 7.12
C GLY A 20 -9.39 6.32 5.68
N THR A 21 -8.10 6.63 5.45
CA THR A 21 -7.51 6.60 4.11
C THR A 21 -7.79 5.25 3.46
N LYS A 22 -8.33 5.27 2.23
CA LYS A 22 -8.61 4.05 1.48
C LYS A 22 -7.30 3.37 1.08
N ILE A 23 -7.32 2.05 1.15
CA ILE A 23 -6.22 1.21 0.67
C ILE A 23 -6.55 0.69 -0.73
N GLN A 24 -5.55 0.65 -1.59
CA GLN A 24 -5.66 0.17 -2.97
C GLN A 24 -4.49 -0.73 -3.33
N LEU A 25 -4.61 -1.41 -4.48
CA LEU A 25 -3.48 -2.04 -5.15
C LEU A 25 -3.01 -1.10 -6.26
N TRP A 26 -1.76 -0.67 -6.18
CA TRP A 26 -1.18 0.28 -7.13
C TRP A 26 0.20 -0.19 -7.59
N ALA A 27 0.68 0.40 -8.70
CA ALA A 27 2.03 0.18 -9.17
C ALA A 27 3.03 0.36 -8.01
N CYS A 28 3.97 -0.57 -7.89
CA CYS A 28 4.99 -0.50 -6.86
C CYS A 28 5.95 0.67 -7.18
N THR A 29 5.92 1.71 -6.35
CA THR A 29 6.75 2.92 -6.50
C THR A 29 7.87 3.00 -5.47
N GLY A 30 7.79 2.18 -4.40
CA GLY A 30 8.72 2.26 -3.27
C GLY A 30 8.43 3.43 -2.31
N GLY A 31 7.37 4.19 -2.56
CA GLY A 31 6.94 5.30 -1.72
C GLY A 31 6.60 4.86 -0.28
N GLY A 32 6.73 5.78 0.67
CA GLY A 32 6.45 5.50 2.08
C GLY A 32 5.02 5.01 2.34
N ASN A 33 4.07 5.42 1.50
CA ASN A 33 2.67 4.96 1.53
C ASN A 33 2.47 3.50 1.09
N GLN A 34 3.55 2.78 0.76
CA GLN A 34 3.57 1.36 0.39
C GLN A 34 4.42 0.50 1.36
N GLN A 35 4.93 1.09 2.44
CA GLN A 35 5.75 0.41 3.44
C GLN A 35 4.90 0.03 4.64
N TRP A 36 4.71 -1.28 4.85
CA TRP A 36 3.83 -1.82 5.87
C TRP A 36 4.56 -2.88 6.68
N SER A 37 4.41 -2.83 8.00
CA SER A 37 4.81 -3.91 8.90
C SER A 37 3.63 -4.85 9.16
N THR A 38 3.88 -6.15 9.06
CA THR A 38 2.93 -7.16 9.52
C THR A 38 3.17 -7.40 11.00
N ARG A 39 2.09 -7.57 11.76
CA ARG A 39 2.21 -8.11 13.12
C ARG A 39 2.16 -9.64 13.01
N SER A 40 3.04 -10.30 13.76
CA SER A 40 3.07 -11.76 13.95
C SER A 40 1.99 -12.23 14.90
#